data_AF-A0A3B9W6V0-F1
#
_entry.id   AF-A0A3B9W6V0-F1
#
_cell.length_a   1.000
_cell.length_b   1.000
_cell.length_c   1.000
_cell.angle_alpha   90.00
_cell.angle_beta   90.00
_cell.angle_gamma   90.00
#
_symmetry.space_group_name_H-M   'P 1'
#
loop_
_entity.id
_entity.type
_entity.pdbx_description
1 polymer ?
#
loop_
_entity_poly.entity_id
_entity_poly.type
_entity_poly.pdbx_seq_one_letter_code
_entity_poly.pdbx_strand_id
1 'polypeptide(L)'
;MTSSHHPDHHKHFKARLFVFAIMLVTGFIGLLIMDLHHKLFWPYIQITSVLFAILSIWLYWYLDRNSNTNMLTTIWHQVLHWIGLLILIYLATFFVSTGVMGTTQAGLMCVTLLALSVFLAGVYTDPIFLLIGITLGIFAAGAAMVQAYLSVIMIPVITIAALIIYVILHTQRKRAD
;
A
#
# COMPACT_ATOMS: atom_id res chain seq x y z
N MET A 1 -43.33 25.47 -6.89
CA MET A 1 -42.60 24.34 -7.49
C MET A 1 -41.48 23.95 -6.54
N THR A 2 -41.74 22.91 -5.77
CA THR A 2 -40.96 22.50 -4.60
C THR A 2 -39.73 21.70 -5.03
N SER A 3 -38.57 22.17 -4.61
CA SER A 3 -37.29 21.46 -4.61
C SER A 3 -37.44 20.09 -3.94
N SER A 4 -37.46 19.01 -4.73
CA SER A 4 -37.24 17.66 -4.25
C SER A 4 -35.75 17.48 -3.94
N HIS A 5 -35.37 17.87 -2.72
CA HIS A 5 -34.04 17.62 -2.18
C HIS A 5 -33.90 16.11 -1.95
N HIS A 6 -33.28 15.41 -2.92
CA HIS A 6 -33.03 13.97 -2.89
C HIS A 6 -31.96 13.67 -1.80
N PRO A 7 -32.31 13.06 -0.66
CA PRO A 7 -31.40 12.92 0.50
C PRO A 7 -30.34 11.82 0.33
N ASP A 8 -30.30 11.16 -0.83
CA ASP A 8 -29.58 9.90 -1.02
C ASP A 8 -28.16 10.13 -1.56
N HIS A 9 -27.95 11.17 -2.38
CA HIS A 9 -26.66 11.50 -2.99
C HIS A 9 -25.55 11.79 -1.95
N HIS A 10 -25.91 12.45 -0.84
CA HIS A 10 -24.96 12.78 0.22
C HIS A 10 -24.47 11.57 1.01
N LYS A 11 -25.30 10.52 1.14
CA LYS A 11 -24.93 9.29 1.89
C LYS A 11 -23.93 8.45 1.09
N HIS A 12 -24.15 8.29 -0.21
CA HIS A 12 -23.20 7.60 -1.10
C HIS A 12 -21.85 8.32 -1.16
N PHE A 13 -21.82 9.65 -1.21
CA PHE A 13 -20.57 10.41 -1.21
C PHE A 13 -19.77 10.25 0.10
N LYS A 14 -20.45 10.33 1.26
CA LYS A 14 -19.80 10.11 2.56
C LYS A 14 -19.22 8.70 2.70
N ALA A 15 -19.94 7.67 2.23
CA ALA A 15 -19.46 6.30 2.23
C ALA A 15 -18.20 6.13 1.36
N ARG A 16 -18.18 6.70 0.15
CA ARG A 16 -16.99 6.68 -0.73
C ARG A 16 -15.79 7.35 -0.06
N LEU A 17 -15.98 8.53 0.53
CA LEU A 17 -14.91 9.27 1.21
C LEU A 17 -14.36 8.51 2.42
N PHE A 18 -15.24 7.84 3.18
CA PHE A 18 -14.87 7.03 4.33
C PHE A 18 -14.02 5.81 3.91
N VAL A 19 -14.46 5.08 2.88
CA VAL A 19 -13.69 3.94 2.33
C VAL A 19 -12.33 4.40 1.80
N PHE A 20 -12.32 5.52 1.07
CA PHE A 20 -11.10 6.14 0.56
C PHE A 20 -10.10 6.45 1.68
N ALA A 21 -10.55 7.11 2.74
CA ALA A 21 -9.71 7.47 3.87
C ALA A 21 -9.14 6.23 4.57
N ILE A 22 -9.98 5.22 4.85
CA ILE A 22 -9.53 3.98 5.49
C ILE A 22 -8.48 3.28 4.63
N MET A 23 -8.75 3.06 3.34
CA MET A 23 -7.82 2.37 2.45
C MET A 23 -6.49 3.10 2.33
N LEU A 24 -6.49 4.42 2.22
CA LEU A 24 -5.24 5.17 2.17
C LEU A 24 -4.46 5.10 3.47
N VAL A 25 -5.12 5.29 4.62
CA VAL A 25 -4.46 5.25 5.92
C VAL A 25 -3.87 3.87 6.16
N THR A 26 -4.62 2.79 5.90
CA THR A 26 -4.11 1.42 6.07
C THR A 26 -3.00 1.11 5.07
N GLY A 27 -3.12 1.53 3.80
CA GLY A 27 -2.04 1.34 2.81
C GLY A 27 -0.75 2.07 3.20
N PHE A 28 -0.87 3.29 3.72
CA PHE A 28 0.26 4.08 4.21
C PHE A 28 0.91 3.45 5.45
N ILE A 29 0.11 2.99 6.43
CA ILE A 29 0.61 2.27 7.60
C ILE A 29 1.37 1.00 7.19
N GLY A 30 0.91 0.30 6.14
CA GLY A 30 1.61 -0.85 5.59
C GLY A 30 3.03 -0.55 5.14
N LEU A 31 3.26 0.61 4.53
CA LEU A 31 4.60 1.07 4.14
C LEU A 31 5.48 1.38 5.35
N LEU A 32 4.92 1.97 6.41
CA LEU A 32 5.66 2.23 7.65
C LEU A 32 6.05 0.93 8.37
N ILE A 33 5.13 -0.04 8.46
CA ILE A 33 5.39 -1.33 9.11
C ILE A 33 6.44 -2.12 8.31
N MET A 34 6.43 -2.03 6.98
CA MET A 34 7.43 -2.66 6.12
C MET A 34 8.85 -2.26 6.52
N ASP A 35 9.07 -0.96 6.75
CA ASP A 35 10.38 -0.41 7.09
C ASP A 35 10.77 -0.68 8.55
N LEU A 36 9.85 -0.49 9.49
CA LEU A 36 10.11 -0.60 10.93
C LEU A 36 10.15 -2.05 11.43
N HIS A 37 9.28 -2.92 10.92
CA HIS A 37 9.05 -4.26 11.48
C HIS A 37 8.72 -5.33 10.43
N HIS A 38 9.75 -5.77 9.71
CA HIS A 38 9.70 -6.81 8.67
C HIS A 38 8.88 -8.07 9.03
N LYS A 39 8.88 -8.54 10.30
CA LYS A 39 8.10 -9.72 10.73
C LYS A 39 6.59 -9.44 10.79
N LEU A 40 6.19 -8.24 11.19
CA LEU A 40 4.79 -7.83 11.32
C LEU A 40 4.16 -7.49 9.96
N PHE A 41 4.98 -7.15 8.96
CA PHE A 41 4.52 -6.78 7.62
C PHE A 41 3.74 -7.90 6.92
N TRP A 42 4.20 -9.16 6.98
CA TRP A 42 3.57 -10.29 6.29
C TRP A 42 2.13 -10.57 6.72
N PRO A 43 1.82 -10.75 8.02
CA PRO A 43 0.42 -10.90 8.44
C PRO A 43 -0.37 -9.61 8.19
N TYR A 44 0.26 -8.44 8.33
CA TYR A 44 -0.40 -7.16 8.10
C TYR A 44 -0.91 -6.99 6.66
N ILE A 45 -0.07 -7.27 5.65
CA ILE A 45 -0.44 -7.08 4.25
C ILE A 45 -1.52 -8.07 3.80
N GLN A 46 -1.52 -9.29 4.36
CA GLN A 46 -2.58 -10.28 4.13
C GLN A 46 -3.92 -9.80 4.71
N ILE A 47 -3.93 -9.38 5.98
CA ILE A 47 -5.14 -8.86 6.64
C ILE A 47 -5.66 -7.62 5.89
N THR A 48 -4.77 -6.71 5.51
CA THR A 48 -5.11 -5.50 4.76
C THR A 48 -5.71 -5.81 3.39
N SER A 49 -5.18 -6.82 2.70
CA SER A 49 -5.71 -7.26 1.40
C SER A 49 -7.14 -7.81 1.53
N VAL A 50 -7.41 -8.60 2.58
CA VAL A 50 -8.76 -9.10 2.88
C VAL A 50 -9.70 -7.97 3.27
N LEU A 51 -9.23 -7.00 4.07
CA LEU A 51 -9.99 -5.80 4.41
C LEU A 51 -10.39 -5.02 3.15
N PHE A 52 -9.46 -4.85 2.21
CA PHE A 52 -9.72 -4.13 0.96
C PHE A 52 -10.72 -4.88 0.08
N ALA A 53 -10.65 -6.21 0.06
CA ALA A 53 -11.62 -7.06 -0.63
C ALA A 53 -13.04 -6.83 -0.08
N ILE A 54 -13.20 -6.91 1.25
CA ILE A 54 -14.48 -6.72 1.92
C ILE A 54 -15.03 -5.32 1.64
N LEU A 55 -14.22 -4.27 1.82
CA LEU A 55 -14.65 -2.89 1.59
C LEU A 55 -15.05 -2.64 0.13
N SER A 56 -14.35 -3.25 -0.84
CA SER A 56 -14.66 -3.10 -2.25
C SER A 56 -15.97 -3.79 -2.63
N ILE A 57 -16.21 -5.00 -2.12
CA ILE A 57 -17.47 -5.74 -2.35
C ILE A 57 -18.63 -5.04 -1.64
N TRP A 58 -18.43 -4.60 -0.40
CA TRP A 58 -19.43 -3.88 0.37
C TRP A 58 -19.85 -2.57 -0.30
N LEU A 59 -18.88 -1.77 -0.78
CA LEU A 59 -19.17 -0.51 -1.45
C LEU A 59 -19.92 -0.74 -2.77
N TYR A 60 -19.50 -1.73 -3.56
CA TYR A 60 -20.23 -2.13 -4.78
C TYR A 60 -21.68 -2.51 -4.45
N TRP A 61 -21.90 -3.34 -3.44
CA TRP A 61 -23.24 -3.75 -3.04
C TRP A 61 -24.11 -2.58 -2.53
N TYR A 62 -23.50 -1.66 -1.78
CA TYR A 62 -24.17 -0.49 -1.23
C TYR A 62 -24.62 0.49 -2.32
N LEU A 63 -23.86 0.60 -3.42
CA LEU A 63 -24.17 1.51 -4.53
C LEU A 63 -25.07 0.89 -5.59
N ASP A 64 -24.93 -0.41 -5.88
CA ASP A 64 -25.58 -1.08 -7.01
C ASP A 64 -26.94 -1.72 -6.66
N ARG A 65 -27.52 -1.38 -5.50
CA ARG A 65 -28.75 -2.00 -4.96
C ARG A 65 -29.99 -1.88 -5.87
N ASN A 66 -29.93 -1.09 -6.95
CA ASN A 66 -31.05 -0.82 -7.85
C ASN A 66 -30.80 -1.24 -9.31
N SER A 67 -29.66 -1.87 -9.62
CA SER A 67 -29.31 -2.30 -10.99
C SER A 67 -29.65 -3.77 -11.20
N ASN A 68 -30.44 -4.06 -12.24
CA ASN A 68 -30.97 -5.39 -12.55
C ASN A 68 -30.01 -6.23 -13.45
N THR A 69 -28.71 -5.93 -13.43
CA THR A 69 -27.71 -6.56 -14.30
C THR A 69 -26.78 -7.48 -13.52
N ASN A 70 -26.66 -8.74 -13.95
CA ASN A 70 -25.58 -9.73 -13.72
C ASN A 70 -24.65 -9.56 -12.50
N MET A 71 -25.22 -9.18 -11.36
CA MET A 71 -24.51 -8.92 -10.11
C MET A 71 -23.65 -10.12 -9.67
N LEU A 72 -24.14 -11.33 -9.92
CA LEU A 72 -23.44 -12.58 -9.62
C LEU A 72 -22.13 -12.70 -10.41
N THR A 73 -22.14 -12.29 -11.68
CA THR A 73 -20.95 -12.34 -12.55
C THR A 73 -19.92 -11.32 -12.09
N THR A 74 -20.32 -10.09 -11.75
CA THR A 74 -19.42 -9.05 -11.24
C THR A 74 -18.78 -9.47 -9.91
N ILE A 75 -19.56 -10.03 -8.99
CA ILE A 75 -19.06 -10.53 -7.70
C ILE A 75 -18.06 -11.67 -7.91
N TRP A 76 -18.32 -12.59 -8.82
CA TRP A 76 -17.40 -13.69 -9.11
C TRP A 76 -16.04 -13.21 -9.63
N HIS A 77 -16.03 -12.23 -10.55
CA HIS A 77 -14.80 -11.59 -11.02
C HIS A 77 -14.06 -10.91 -9.88
N GLN A 78 -14.78 -10.24 -8.98
CA GLN A 78 -14.19 -9.56 -7.84
C GLN A 78 -13.55 -10.56 -6.86
N VAL A 79 -14.23 -11.68 -6.56
CA VAL A 79 -13.68 -12.74 -5.70
C VAL A 79 -12.42 -13.36 -6.32
N LEU A 80 -12.45 -13.73 -7.60
CA LEU A 80 -11.27 -14.29 -8.28
C LEU A 80 -10.10 -13.32 -8.31
N HIS A 81 -10.37 -12.02 -8.49
CA HIS A 81 -9.36 -10.97 -8.48
C HIS A 81 -8.66 -10.87 -7.12
N TRP A 82 -9.41 -10.89 -6.01
CA TRP A 82 -8.85 -10.85 -4.66
C TRP A 82 -8.12 -12.14 -4.28
N ILE A 83 -8.61 -13.30 -4.73
CA ILE A 83 -7.90 -14.59 -4.55
C ILE A 83 -6.57 -14.57 -5.31
N GLY A 84 -6.56 -14.07 -6.55
CA GLY A 84 -5.34 -13.90 -7.33
C GLY A 84 -4.30 -13.03 -6.62
N LEU A 85 -4.72 -11.92 -6.02
CA LEU A 85 -3.84 -11.07 -5.21
C LEU A 85 -3.25 -11.84 -4.01
N LEU A 86 -4.07 -12.57 -3.25
CA LEU A 86 -3.59 -13.32 -2.09
C LEU A 86 -2.59 -14.41 -2.48
N ILE A 87 -2.81 -15.09 -3.60
CA ILE A 87 -1.87 -16.06 -4.17
C ILE A 87 -0.54 -15.37 -4.49
N LEU A 88 -0.57 -14.20 -5.15
CA LEU A 88 0.66 -13.47 -5.49
C LEU A 88 1.42 -12.98 -4.25
N ILE A 89 0.73 -12.53 -3.20
CA ILE A 89 1.35 -12.16 -1.92
C ILE A 89 1.99 -13.38 -1.24
N TYR A 90 1.33 -14.53 -1.30
CA TYR A 90 1.90 -15.79 -0.81
C TYR A 90 3.15 -16.18 -1.60
N LEU A 91 3.14 -16.07 -2.93
CA LEU A 91 4.31 -16.31 -3.78
C LEU A 91 5.46 -15.35 -3.43
N ALA A 92 5.18 -14.07 -3.17
CA ALA A 92 6.20 -13.12 -2.73
C ALA A 92 6.85 -13.56 -1.40
N THR A 93 6.04 -14.07 -0.46
CA THR A 93 6.56 -14.63 0.80
C THR A 93 7.43 -15.86 0.55
N PHE A 94 7.02 -16.73 -0.39
CA PHE A 94 7.80 -17.89 -0.80
C PHE A 94 9.15 -17.51 -1.44
N PHE A 95 9.19 -16.48 -2.28
CA PHE A 95 10.43 -15.96 -2.87
C PHE A 95 11.39 -15.37 -1.84
N VAL A 96 10.85 -14.74 -0.79
CA VAL A 96 11.68 -14.29 0.34
C VAL A 96 12.23 -15.48 1.13
N SER A 97 11.39 -16.50 1.38
CA SER A 97 11.83 -17.70 2.14
C SER A 97 12.90 -18.52 1.43
N THR A 98 12.91 -18.49 0.09
CA THR A 98 13.90 -19.17 -0.76
C THR A 98 15.15 -18.32 -1.01
N GLY A 99 15.18 -17.07 -0.54
CA GLY A 99 16.30 -16.15 -0.74
C GLY A 99 16.41 -15.56 -2.15
N VAL A 100 15.42 -15.79 -3.02
CA VAL A 100 15.38 -15.25 -4.39
C VAL A 100 15.15 -13.74 -4.37
N MET A 101 14.39 -13.24 -3.38
CA MET A 101 14.03 -11.83 -3.26
C MET A 101 14.31 -11.31 -1.85
N GLY A 102 14.80 -10.07 -1.72
CA GLY A 102 14.94 -9.42 -0.43
C GLY A 102 13.59 -9.04 0.17
N THR A 103 13.49 -9.04 1.50
CA THR A 103 12.23 -8.76 2.22
C THR A 103 11.62 -7.41 1.81
N THR A 104 12.43 -6.37 1.65
CA THR A 104 11.88 -5.05 1.26
C THR A 104 11.47 -4.97 -0.20
N GLN A 105 12.19 -5.63 -1.10
CA GLN A 105 11.80 -5.72 -2.52
C GLN A 105 10.45 -6.43 -2.66
N ALA A 106 10.27 -7.54 -1.95
CA ALA A 106 9.01 -8.28 -1.94
C ALA A 106 7.89 -7.48 -1.26
N GLY A 107 8.20 -6.72 -0.21
CA GLY A 107 7.23 -5.82 0.45
C GLY A 107 6.72 -4.73 -0.49
N LEU A 108 7.62 -4.04 -1.20
CA LEU A 108 7.26 -3.06 -2.23
C LEU A 108 6.47 -3.70 -3.37
N MET A 109 6.83 -4.91 -3.78
CA MET A 109 6.06 -5.68 -4.76
C MET A 109 4.64 -5.96 -4.27
N CYS A 110 4.45 -6.42 -3.03
CA CYS A 110 3.13 -6.66 -2.44
C CYS A 110 2.27 -5.39 -2.39
N VAL A 111 2.83 -4.25 -1.99
CA VAL A 111 2.09 -2.97 -1.99
C VAL A 111 1.74 -2.54 -3.42
N THR A 112 2.64 -2.76 -4.38
CA THR A 112 2.39 -2.46 -5.80
C THR A 112 1.27 -3.35 -6.37
N LEU A 113 1.28 -4.65 -6.04
CA LEU A 113 0.22 -5.59 -6.43
C LEU A 113 -1.12 -5.20 -5.81
N LEU A 114 -1.14 -4.80 -4.53
CA LEU A 114 -2.34 -4.30 -3.87
C LEU A 114 -2.87 -3.04 -4.56
N ALA A 115 -1.98 -2.09 -4.91
CA ALA A 115 -2.33 -0.88 -5.65
C ALA A 115 -2.95 -1.20 -7.02
N LEU A 116 -2.35 -2.14 -7.78
CA LEU A 116 -2.87 -2.61 -9.06
C LEU A 116 -4.24 -3.29 -8.90
N SER A 117 -4.39 -4.13 -7.88
CA SER A 117 -5.66 -4.79 -7.61
C SER A 117 -6.78 -3.79 -7.29
N VAL A 118 -6.51 -2.77 -6.48
CA VAL A 118 -7.49 -1.71 -6.18
C VAL A 118 -7.78 -0.86 -7.40
N PHE A 119 -6.76 -0.53 -8.21
CA PHE A 119 -6.94 0.19 -9.47
C PHE A 119 -7.88 -0.56 -10.42
N LEU A 120 -7.64 -1.85 -10.64
CA LEU A 120 -8.47 -2.70 -11.50
C LEU A 120 -9.89 -2.84 -10.94
N ALA A 121 -10.05 -2.97 -9.61
CA ALA A 121 -11.37 -2.97 -9.00
C ALA A 121 -12.14 -1.67 -9.32
N GLY A 122 -11.46 -0.52 -9.34
CA GLY A 122 -12.06 0.76 -9.71
C GLY A 122 -12.43 0.93 -11.17
N VAL A 123 -11.71 0.26 -12.09
CA VAL A 123 -12.08 0.23 -13.52
C VAL A 123 -13.44 -0.44 -13.72
N TYR A 124 -13.75 -1.48 -12.94
CA TYR A 124 -15.00 -2.24 -13.10
C TYR A 124 -16.16 -1.78 -12.21
N THR A 125 -15.88 -1.12 -11.07
CA THR A 125 -16.91 -0.82 -10.05
C THR A 125 -17.13 0.69 -9.83
N ASP A 126 -16.14 1.39 -9.29
CA ASP A 126 -16.25 2.80 -8.93
C ASP A 126 -14.91 3.55 -9.13
N PRO A 127 -14.91 4.73 -9.78
CA PRO A 127 -13.70 5.51 -10.02
C PRO A 127 -12.96 5.93 -8.75
N ILE A 128 -13.59 5.91 -7.57
CA ILE A 128 -12.89 6.20 -6.31
C ILE A 128 -11.76 5.19 -6.05
N PHE A 129 -11.98 3.90 -6.35
CA PHE A 129 -10.95 2.87 -6.19
C PHE A 129 -9.82 3.04 -7.20
N LEU A 130 -10.11 3.57 -8.39
CA LEU A 130 -9.09 3.91 -9.37
C LEU A 130 -8.12 4.95 -8.78
N LEU A 131 -8.66 5.99 -8.15
CA LEU A 131 -7.85 7.03 -7.49
C LEU A 131 -7.05 6.48 -6.31
N ILE A 132 -7.63 5.58 -5.51
CA ILE A 132 -6.92 4.91 -4.40
C ILE A 132 -5.74 4.09 -4.95
N GLY A 133 -5.98 3.29 -5.98
CA GLY A 133 -4.95 2.46 -6.62
C GLY A 133 -3.79 3.30 -7.15
N ILE A 134 -4.08 4.40 -7.86
CA ILE A 134 -3.05 5.34 -8.32
C ILE A 134 -2.27 5.91 -7.14
N THR A 135 -2.95 6.37 -6.09
CA THR A 135 -2.30 6.99 -4.92
C THR A 135 -1.40 5.99 -4.20
N LEU A 136 -1.85 4.75 -4.01
CA LEU A 136 -1.03 3.68 -3.43
C LEU A 136 0.18 3.33 -4.33
N GLY A 137 0.01 3.35 -5.65
CA GLY A 137 1.10 3.17 -6.60
C GLY A 137 2.15 4.28 -6.49
N ILE A 138 1.72 5.53 -6.34
CA ILE A 138 2.61 6.67 -6.09
C ILE A 138 3.36 6.49 -4.76
N PHE A 139 2.67 6.05 -3.69
CA PHE A 139 3.33 5.78 -2.42
C PHE A 139 4.35 4.65 -2.50
N ALA A 140 4.04 3.56 -3.22
CA ALA A 140 4.98 2.47 -3.44
C ALA A 140 6.20 2.93 -4.25
N ALA A 141 6.00 3.69 -5.31
CA ALA A 141 7.09 4.27 -6.10
C ALA A 141 7.94 5.23 -5.28
N GLY A 142 7.32 6.11 -4.50
CA GLY A 142 8.00 7.03 -3.59
C GLY A 142 8.83 6.29 -2.55
N ALA A 143 8.27 5.26 -1.91
CA ALA A 143 8.99 4.41 -0.96
C ALA A 143 10.18 3.69 -1.61
N ALA A 144 10.01 3.16 -2.82
CA ALA A 144 11.07 2.53 -3.58
C ALA A 144 12.21 3.51 -3.92
N MET A 145 11.88 4.75 -4.32
CA MET A 145 12.88 5.78 -4.55
C MET A 145 13.65 6.13 -3.28
N VAL A 146 12.94 6.38 -2.17
CA VAL A 146 13.58 6.65 -0.87
C VAL A 146 14.54 5.52 -0.51
N GLN A 147 14.12 4.26 -0.67
CA GLN A 147 14.97 3.11 -0.39
C GLN A 147 16.19 3.03 -1.34
N ALA A 148 16.02 3.31 -2.62
CA ALA A 148 17.12 3.29 -3.59
C ALA A 148 18.18 4.37 -3.29
N TYR A 149 17.76 5.56 -2.85
CA TYR A 149 18.68 6.67 -2.58
C TYR A 149 19.21 6.71 -1.13
N LEU A 150 18.58 6.01 -0.17
CA LEU A 150 19.08 5.90 1.21
C LEU A 150 20.52 5.39 1.25
N SER A 151 20.84 4.36 0.46
CA SER A 151 22.20 3.82 0.36
C SER A 151 23.20 4.85 -0.17
N VAL A 152 22.79 5.70 -1.11
CA VAL A 152 23.64 6.75 -1.70
C VAL A 152 23.86 7.90 -0.71
N ILE A 153 22.84 8.26 0.08
CA ILE A 153 22.93 9.30 1.12
C ILE A 153 23.73 8.81 2.34
N MET A 154 23.70 7.51 2.65
CA MET A 154 24.48 6.92 3.73
C MET A 154 26.00 7.01 3.52
N ILE A 155 26.47 6.99 2.26
CA ILE A 155 27.91 7.08 1.94
C ILE A 155 28.53 8.39 2.46
N PRO A 156 28.06 9.61 2.11
CA PRO A 156 28.63 10.84 2.62
C PRO A 156 28.48 10.98 4.14
N VAL A 157 27.37 10.50 4.74
CA VAL A 157 27.18 10.53 6.19
C VAL A 157 28.25 9.71 6.92
N ILE A 158 28.50 8.47 6.46
CA ILE A 158 29.58 7.62 7.01
C ILE A 158 30.94 8.29 6.82
N THR A 159 31.17 8.89 5.65
CA THR A 159 32.45 9.54 5.33
C THR A 159 32.71 10.73 6.26
N ILE A 160 31.70 11.57 6.51
CA ILE A 160 31.78 12.69 7.46
C ILE A 160 32.01 12.19 8.87
N ALA A 161 31.26 11.18 9.32
CA ALA A 161 31.42 10.59 10.65
C ALA A 161 32.84 10.02 10.84
N ALA A 162 33.37 9.30 9.85
CA ALA A 162 34.73 8.77 9.88
C ALA A 162 35.78 9.88 9.93
N LEU A 163 35.58 10.98 9.19
CA LEU A 163 36.48 12.14 9.20
C LEU A 163 36.46 12.85 10.56
N ILE A 164 35.29 13.03 11.17
CA ILE A 164 35.15 13.58 12.52
C ILE A 164 35.87 12.70 13.54
N ILE A 165 35.67 11.39 13.50
CA ILE A 165 36.35 10.44 14.40
C ILE A 165 37.86 10.52 14.21
N TYR A 166 38.35 10.53 12.96
CA TYR A 166 39.77 10.67 12.66
C TYR A 166 40.37 11.96 13.24
N VAL A 167 39.69 13.09 13.04
CA VAL A 167 40.13 14.39 13.58
C VAL A 167 40.15 14.38 15.11
N ILE A 168 39.12 13.82 15.75
CA ILE A 168 39.08 13.70 17.22
C ILE A 168 40.24 12.85 17.73
N LEU A 169 40.46 11.66 17.15
CA LEU A 169 41.55 10.76 17.55
C LEU A 169 42.93 11.41 17.34
N HIS A 170 43.14 12.08 16.21
CA HIS A 170 44.40 12.77 15.93
C HIS A 170 44.62 13.98 16.86
N THR A 171 43.56 14.70 17.21
CA THR A 171 43.64 15.82 18.16
C THR A 171 43.90 15.35 19.58
N GLN A 172 43.37 14.19 19.99
CA GLN A 172 43.69 13.58 21.29
C GLN A 172 45.13 13.07 21.34
N ARG A 173 45.63 12.47 20.25
CA ARG A 173 47.03 12.03 20.17
C ARG A 173 48.01 13.19 20.30
N LYS A 174 47.76 14.31 19.62
CA LYS A 174 48.57 15.55 19.74
C LYS A 174 48.53 16.24 21.11
N ARG A 175 47.57 15.90 21.97
CA ARG A 175 47.49 16.44 23.35
C ARG A 175 48.16 15.54 24.39
N ALA A 176 48.52 14.32 24.00
CA ALA A 176 49.16 13.33 24.87
C ALA A 176 50.69 13.26 24.68
N ASP A 177 51.21 13.84 23.59
CA ASP A 177 52.63 14.11 23.33
C ASP A 177 52.98 15.56 23.76
#